data_AF-A0A5S5MC08-F1
#
_entry.id   AF-A0A5S5MC08-F1
#
_cell.length_a   1.000
_cell.length_b   1.000
_cell.length_c   1.000
_cell.angle_alpha   90.00
_cell.angle_beta   90.00
_cell.angle_gamma   90.00
#
_symmetry.space_group_name_H-M   'P 1'
#
loop_
_entity.id
_entity.type
_entity.pdbx_description
1 polymer ?
#
loop_
_entity_poly.entity_id
_entity_poly.type
_entity_poly.pdbx_seq_one_letter_code
_entity_poly.pdbx_strand_id
1 'polypeptide(L)'
;MLIKNLTLTLYLSDLEAEFNSVQETIADLSLISFELVKDCHWGDLDMTLYIYGAGDPETEYPVYEARIDTEFFLAEGSFGRVVSCKKLVALFSCSLVEEICRRNIPVVCNRGDSTETYIDLENPGEGVLLPMLR
;
A
#
# COMPACT_ATOMS: atom_id res chain seq x y z
N MET A 1 4.35 -10.35 13.93
CA MET A 1 4.69 -8.94 13.61
C MET A 1 3.70 -8.03 14.32
N LEU A 2 4.11 -6.84 14.78
CA LEU A 2 3.18 -5.86 15.36
C LEU A 2 2.67 -4.96 14.23
N ILE A 3 1.35 -4.86 14.06
CA ILE A 3 0.73 -3.97 13.07
C ILE A 3 0.93 -2.53 13.52
N LYS A 4 1.50 -1.70 12.64
CA LYS A 4 1.71 -0.27 12.89
C LYS A 4 0.53 0.57 12.42
N ASN A 5 0.40 1.79 12.91
CA ASN A 5 -0.55 2.77 12.39
C ASN A 5 0.22 3.83 11.60
N LEU A 6 -0.06 3.96 10.30
CA LEU A 6 0.57 4.92 9.41
C LEU A 6 -0.44 6.03 9.09
N THR A 7 -0.13 7.24 9.55
CA THR A 7 -1.10 8.35 9.52
C THR A 7 -1.02 9.22 8.28
N LEU A 8 0.16 9.33 7.63
CA LEU A 8 0.27 10.25 6.48
C LEU A 8 1.35 9.90 5.46
N THR A 9 2.60 9.68 5.89
CA THR A 9 3.73 9.52 4.94
C THR A 9 4.75 8.51 5.45
N LEU A 10 5.20 7.64 4.55
CA LEU A 10 6.20 6.61 4.72
C LEU A 10 7.52 7.05 4.10
N TYR A 11 8.57 7.07 4.91
CA TYR A 11 9.91 7.45 4.48
C TYR A 11 10.75 6.22 4.12
N LEU A 12 11.65 6.40 3.15
CA LEU A 12 12.61 5.35 2.76
C LEU A 12 13.43 4.85 3.97
N SER A 13 13.87 5.76 4.85
CA SER A 13 14.64 5.42 6.05
C SER A 13 13.86 4.55 7.04
N ASP A 14 12.53 4.72 7.12
CA ASP A 14 11.69 3.89 7.98
C ASP A 14 11.68 2.45 7.46
N LEU A 15 11.59 2.27 6.14
CA LEU A 15 11.66 0.94 5.54
C LEU A 15 13.06 0.32 5.63
N GLU A 16 14.12 1.10 5.40
CA GLU A 16 15.48 0.60 5.57
C GLU A 16 15.70 0.03 6.98
N ALA A 17 15.18 0.68 8.03
CA ALA A 17 15.27 0.17 9.39
C ALA A 17 14.54 -1.18 9.57
N GLU A 18 13.39 -1.33 8.93
CA GLU A 18 12.56 -2.54 9.01
C GLU A 18 13.19 -3.72 8.28
N PHE A 19 13.69 -3.49 7.07
CA PHE A 19 14.46 -4.48 6.32
C PHE A 19 15.70 -4.93 7.09
N ASN A 20 16.48 -3.98 7.62
CA ASN A 20 17.66 -4.31 8.43
C ASN A 20 17.32 -5.15 9.66
N SER A 21 16.13 -4.96 10.25
CA SER A 21 15.70 -5.72 11.44
C SER A 21 15.49 -7.21 11.15
N VAL A 22 15.21 -7.57 9.90
CA VAL A 22 15.04 -8.95 9.43
C VAL A 22 16.24 -9.46 8.63
N GLN A 23 17.39 -8.78 8.70
CA GLN A 23 18.62 -9.11 7.97
C GLN A 23 18.48 -9.03 6.44
N GLU A 24 17.52 -8.26 5.96
CA GLU A 24 17.37 -7.89 4.55
C GLU A 24 17.81 -6.43 4.34
N THR A 25 17.92 -6.03 3.09
CA THR A 25 18.23 -4.66 2.69
C THR A 25 17.09 -4.09 1.87
N ILE A 26 17.01 -2.76 1.76
CA ILE A 26 15.98 -2.16 0.89
C ILE A 26 16.10 -2.65 -0.56
N ALA A 27 17.27 -3.10 -1.01
CA ALA A 27 17.50 -3.70 -2.32
C ALA A 27 16.77 -5.05 -2.52
N ASP A 28 16.23 -5.63 -1.46
CA ASP A 28 15.42 -6.85 -1.47
C ASP A 28 13.92 -6.56 -1.63
N LEU A 29 13.49 -5.28 -1.51
CA LEU A 29 12.10 -4.86 -1.75
C LEU A 29 11.58 -5.43 -3.08
N SER A 30 10.49 -6.20 -3.03
CA SER A 30 9.96 -6.92 -4.20
C SER A 30 8.53 -6.56 -4.57
N LEU A 31 7.70 -6.20 -3.59
CA LEU A 31 6.28 -5.91 -3.79
C LEU A 31 5.77 -4.94 -2.71
N ILE A 32 4.91 -4.01 -3.14
CA ILE A 32 4.09 -3.18 -2.27
C ILE A 32 2.63 -3.51 -2.57
N SER A 33 1.89 -3.95 -1.56
CA SER A 33 0.50 -4.37 -1.70
C SER A 33 -0.39 -3.63 -0.72
N PHE A 34 -1.57 -3.25 -1.21
CA PHE A 34 -2.66 -2.71 -0.41
C PHE A 34 -3.80 -3.71 -0.36
N GLU A 35 -4.29 -3.99 0.84
CA GLU A 35 -5.59 -4.64 1.03
C GLU A 35 -6.59 -3.57 1.44
N LEU A 36 -7.63 -3.36 0.62
CA LEU A 36 -8.70 -2.41 0.88
C LEU A 36 -10.03 -3.16 1.05
N VAL A 37 -10.56 -3.16 2.26
CA VAL A 37 -11.78 -3.87 2.63
C VAL A 37 -12.84 -2.87 3.06
N LYS A 38 -14.08 -3.12 2.64
CA LYS A 38 -15.26 -2.41 3.15
C LYS A 38 -16.00 -3.32 4.12
N ASP A 39 -16.14 -2.86 5.35
CA ASP A 39 -17.03 -3.45 6.33
C ASP A 39 -18.49 -3.09 5.94
N CYS A 40 -19.28 -4.09 5.55
CA CYS A 40 -20.67 -3.87 5.15
C CYS A 40 -21.59 -3.51 6.32
N HIS A 41 -21.21 -3.81 7.57
CA HIS A 41 -22.00 -3.57 8.77
C HIS A 41 -21.89 -2.11 9.25
N TRP A 42 -20.68 -1.56 9.26
CA TRP A 42 -20.42 -0.17 9.66
C TRP A 42 -20.29 0.79 8.48
N GLY A 43 -20.12 0.24 7.27
CA GLY A 43 -19.86 1.01 6.05
C GLY A 43 -18.42 1.51 5.95
N ASP A 44 -17.56 1.17 6.90
CA ASP A 44 -16.19 1.67 7.04
C ASP A 44 -15.22 1.00 6.06
N LEU A 45 -14.13 1.71 5.77
CA LEU A 45 -13.06 1.23 4.91
C LEU A 45 -11.81 0.99 5.73
N ASP A 46 -11.37 -0.26 5.74
CA ASP A 46 -10.10 -0.65 6.31
C ASP A 46 -9.08 -0.81 5.18
N MET A 47 -7.93 -0.16 5.34
CA MET A 47 -6.80 -0.36 4.45
C MET A 47 -5.57 -0.80 5.23
N THR A 48 -4.93 -1.85 4.75
CA THR A 48 -3.64 -2.32 5.25
C THR A 48 -2.62 -2.30 4.12
N LEU A 49 -1.44 -1.74 4.40
CA LEU A 49 -0.27 -1.76 3.54
C LEU A 49 0.66 -2.89 3.96
N TYR A 50 1.11 -3.64 2.97
CA TYR A 50 2.06 -4.73 3.08
C TYR A 50 3.25 -4.47 2.16
N ILE A 51 4.46 -4.61 2.68
CA ILE A 51 5.70 -4.46 1.90
C ILE A 51 6.54 -5.70 2.09
N TYR A 52 6.91 -6.31 0.97
CA TYR A 52 7.61 -7.59 0.93
C TYR A 52 9.05 -7.41 0.47
N GLY A 53 9.94 -8.24 1.02
CA GLY A 53 11.34 -8.32 0.66
C GLY A 53 11.63 -9.43 -0.35
N ALA A 54 12.79 -10.07 -0.28
CA ALA A 54 13.21 -11.04 -1.30
C ALA A 54 12.34 -12.30 -1.39
N GLY A 55 11.56 -12.57 -0.33
CA GLY A 55 10.67 -13.70 -0.18
C GLY A 55 9.47 -13.72 -1.13
N ASP A 56 8.86 -14.89 -1.28
CA ASP A 56 7.62 -15.06 -2.05
C ASP A 56 6.42 -14.49 -1.25
N PRO A 57 5.73 -13.43 -1.74
CA PRO A 57 4.61 -12.82 -1.03
C PRO A 57 3.43 -13.76 -0.73
N GLU A 58 3.29 -14.89 -1.45
CA GLU A 58 2.24 -15.87 -1.18
C GLU A 58 2.55 -16.78 0.01
N THR A 59 3.82 -16.94 0.35
CA THR A 59 4.28 -17.92 1.36
C THR A 59 5.05 -17.29 2.52
N GLU A 60 5.53 -16.06 2.35
CA GLU A 60 6.32 -15.34 3.33
C GLU A 60 5.56 -14.16 3.94
N TYR A 61 5.99 -13.77 5.14
CA TYR A 61 5.42 -12.62 5.84
C TYR A 61 5.98 -11.33 5.26
N PRO A 62 5.18 -10.25 5.22
CA PRO A 62 5.67 -8.93 4.82
C PRO A 62 6.76 -8.47 5.79
N VAL A 63 7.74 -7.73 5.28
CA VAL A 63 8.76 -7.06 6.09
C VAL A 63 8.16 -5.88 6.86
N TYR A 64 7.16 -5.22 6.27
CA TYR A 64 6.44 -4.11 6.88
C TYR A 64 4.93 -4.23 6.68
N GLU A 65 4.18 -3.97 7.76
CA GLU A 65 2.73 -4.00 7.80
C GLU A 65 2.21 -2.80 8.60
N ALA A 66 1.34 -2.01 7.98
CA ALA A 66 0.71 -0.87 8.62
C ALA A 66 -0.74 -0.68 8.20
N ARG A 67 -1.58 -0.34 9.18
CA ARG A 67 -2.93 0.16 8.94
C ARG A 67 -2.88 1.62 8.51
N ILE A 68 -3.68 1.93 7.50
CA ILE A 68 -3.80 3.26 6.92
C ILE A 68 -5.19 3.80 7.23
N ASP A 69 -5.23 5.04 7.69
CA ASP A 69 -6.48 5.78 7.81
C ASP A 69 -6.99 6.20 6.43
N THR A 70 -8.05 5.55 5.96
CA THR A 70 -8.58 5.72 4.60
C THR A 70 -9.24 7.08 4.38
N GLU A 71 -9.61 7.80 5.45
CA GLU A 71 -10.31 9.08 5.36
C GLU A 71 -9.52 10.13 4.58
N PHE A 72 -8.18 10.11 4.69
CA PHE A 72 -7.29 11.04 3.97
C PHE A 72 -7.26 10.81 2.46
N PHE A 73 -7.61 9.60 2.01
CA PHE A 73 -7.41 9.16 0.63
C PHE A 73 -8.72 9.01 -0.16
N LEU A 74 -9.86 9.31 0.45
CA LEU A 74 -11.16 9.25 -0.22
C LEU A 74 -11.20 10.17 -1.44
N ALA A 75 -11.73 9.66 -2.55
CA ALA A 75 -11.98 10.44 -3.75
C ALA A 75 -13.05 11.52 -3.47
N GLU A 76 -12.84 12.73 -4.00
CA GLU A 76 -13.79 13.81 -3.80
C GLU A 76 -15.08 13.56 -4.60
N GLY A 77 -16.23 13.83 -4.00
CA GLY A 77 -17.53 13.71 -4.66
C GLY A 77 -17.98 12.27 -4.96
N SER A 78 -17.26 11.24 -4.50
CA SER A 78 -17.67 9.85 -4.69
C SER A 78 -18.70 9.42 -3.65
N PHE A 79 -19.88 8.99 -4.12
CA PHE A 79 -20.93 8.41 -3.26
C PHE A 79 -20.54 7.04 -2.69
N GLY A 80 -19.66 6.30 -3.38
CA GLY A 80 -19.00 5.12 -2.83
C GLY A 80 -17.71 5.57 -2.18
N ARG A 81 -17.51 5.26 -0.90
CA ARG A 81 -16.22 5.42 -0.22
C ARG A 81 -15.18 4.64 -1.06
N VAL A 82 -14.45 5.32 -1.93
CA VAL A 82 -13.41 4.76 -2.82
C VAL A 82 -12.14 5.56 -2.61
N VAL A 83 -10.99 4.89 -2.75
CA VAL A 83 -9.70 5.52 -2.51
C VAL A 83 -9.10 6.02 -3.82
N SER A 84 -8.66 7.28 -3.85
CA SER A 84 -7.99 7.86 -5.00
C SER A 84 -6.55 7.36 -5.08
N CYS A 85 -6.16 6.75 -6.21
CA CYS A 85 -4.76 6.35 -6.44
C CYS A 85 -3.82 7.56 -6.34
N LYS A 86 -4.26 8.71 -6.89
CA LYS A 86 -3.51 9.97 -6.82
C LYS A 86 -3.22 10.44 -5.41
N LYS A 87 -4.22 10.36 -4.51
CA LYS A 87 -4.02 10.69 -3.10
C LYS A 87 -3.14 9.65 -2.41
N LEU A 88 -3.27 8.38 -2.77
CA LEU A 88 -2.50 7.28 -2.19
C LEU A 88 -1.00 7.37 -2.52
N VAL A 89 -0.61 7.95 -3.66
CA VAL A 89 0.80 8.23 -3.94
C VAL A 89 1.44 9.15 -2.88
N ALA A 90 0.65 10.05 -2.26
CA ALA A 90 1.15 10.92 -1.19
C ALA A 90 1.55 10.16 0.09
N LEU A 91 1.22 8.87 0.19
CA LEU A 91 1.70 8.00 1.25
C LEU A 91 3.22 7.80 1.17
N PHE A 92 3.81 7.90 -0.01
CA PHE A 92 5.23 7.62 -0.21
C PHE A 92 6.02 8.93 -0.28
N SER A 93 7.09 9.02 0.52
CA SER A 93 8.07 10.10 0.35
C SER A 93 8.69 10.07 -1.06
N CYS A 94 9.11 11.23 -1.59
CA CYS A 94 9.67 11.30 -2.95
C CYS A 94 10.85 10.35 -3.16
N SER A 95 11.75 10.21 -2.18
CA SER A 95 12.89 9.29 -2.27
C SER A 95 12.47 7.83 -2.34
N LEU A 96 11.39 7.45 -1.64
CA LEU A 96 10.84 6.11 -1.73
C LEU A 96 10.17 5.86 -3.08
N VAL A 97 9.43 6.85 -3.62
CA VAL A 97 8.85 6.75 -4.98
C VAL A 97 9.96 6.57 -6.02
N GLU A 98 11.03 7.38 -5.95
CA GLU A 98 12.19 7.26 -6.84
C GLU A 98 12.80 5.86 -6.78
N GLU A 99 12.96 5.29 -5.58
CA GLU A 99 13.53 3.95 -5.41
C GLU A 99 12.62 2.84 -5.97
N ILE A 100 11.31 2.94 -5.73
CA ILE A 100 10.29 2.01 -6.28
C ILE A 100 10.32 2.04 -7.81
N CYS A 101 10.28 3.23 -8.40
CA CYS A 101 10.23 3.41 -9.85
C CYS A 101 11.53 2.98 -10.53
N ARG A 102 12.69 3.38 -9.98
CA ARG A 102 14.02 3.01 -10.48
C ARG A 102 14.20 1.49 -10.60
N ARG A 103 13.58 0.74 -9.69
CA ARG A 103 13.68 -0.72 -9.63
C ARG A 103 12.48 -1.45 -10.21
N ASN A 104 11.49 -0.71 -10.72
CA ASN A 104 10.26 -1.25 -11.27
C ASN A 104 9.54 -2.18 -10.27
N ILE A 105 9.50 -1.77 -9.00
CA ILE A 105 8.82 -2.53 -7.95
C ILE A 105 7.30 -2.41 -8.15
N PRO A 106 6.56 -3.51 -8.27
CA PRO A 106 5.11 -3.48 -8.41
C PRO A 106 4.44 -2.89 -7.17
N VAL A 107 3.49 -1.99 -7.41
CA VAL A 107 2.56 -1.47 -6.39
C VAL A 107 1.16 -1.89 -6.79
N VAL A 108 0.51 -2.69 -5.96
CA VAL A 108 -0.78 -3.29 -6.29
C VAL A 108 -1.81 -3.08 -5.18
N CYS A 109 -3.08 -3.07 -5.54
CA CYS A 109 -4.18 -3.21 -4.59
C CYS A 109 -4.90 -4.54 -4.87
N ASN A 110 -4.98 -5.39 -3.87
CA ASN A 110 -5.70 -6.65 -3.93
C ASN A 110 -7.20 -6.41 -3.66
N ARG A 111 -8.05 -6.86 -4.59
CA ARG A 111 -9.52 -6.81 -4.48
C ARG A 111 -10.14 -8.15 -4.12
N GLY A 112 -9.31 -9.17 -3.84
CA GLY A 112 -9.63 -10.51 -3.35
C GLY A 112 -10.75 -11.28 -4.06
N ASP A 113 -11.19 -10.81 -5.22
CA ASP A 113 -11.85 -11.55 -6.29
C ASP A 113 -10.84 -11.99 -7.38
N SER A 114 -9.55 -12.02 -7.02
CA SER A 114 -8.42 -12.29 -7.91
C SER A 114 -8.13 -11.20 -8.95
N THR A 115 -8.74 -10.02 -8.85
CA THR A 115 -8.32 -8.85 -9.64
C THR A 115 -7.35 -7.96 -8.89
N GLU A 116 -6.13 -7.85 -9.43
CA GLU A 116 -5.12 -6.91 -8.97
C GLU A 116 -5.25 -5.58 -9.72
N THR A 117 -5.21 -4.46 -9.00
CA THR A 117 -5.06 -3.15 -9.61
C THR A 117 -3.63 -2.67 -9.44
N TYR A 118 -2.90 -2.54 -10.54
CA TYR A 118 -1.57 -1.94 -10.55
C TYR A 118 -1.70 -0.42 -10.41
N ILE A 119 -0.86 0.14 -9.54
CA ILE A 119 -0.84 1.57 -9.23
C ILE A 119 0.45 2.14 -9.82
N ASP A 120 0.31 2.96 -10.84
CA ASP A 120 1.43 3.73 -11.39
C ASP A 120 1.74 4.90 -10.44
N LEU A 121 2.91 4.90 -9.80
CA LEU A 121 3.31 5.98 -8.90
C LEU A 121 3.81 7.23 -9.65
N GLU A 122 4.33 7.09 -10.87
CA GLU A 122 4.80 8.23 -11.68
C GLU A 122 3.62 8.99 -12.28
N ASN A 123 2.59 8.24 -12.69
CA ASN A 123 1.39 8.81 -13.29
C ASN A 123 0.10 8.10 -12.81
N PRO A 124 -0.30 8.32 -11.54
CA PRO A 124 -1.47 7.65 -10.95
C PRO A 124 -2.81 8.02 -11.60
N GLY A 125 -2.83 9.07 -12.44
CA GLY A 125 -4.02 9.57 -13.11
C GLY A 125 -5.17 9.90 -12.14
N GLU A 126 -6.40 9.67 -12.58
CA GLU A 126 -7.62 9.80 -11.76
C GLU A 126 -8.19 8.41 -11.40
N GLY A 127 -7.33 7.39 -11.38
CA GLY A 127 -7.69 6.04 -11.00
C GLY A 127 -8.22 5.97 -9.56
N VAL A 128 -9.15 5.04 -9.32
CA VAL A 128 -9.69 4.76 -7.99
C VAL A 128 -9.57 3.29 -7.65
N LEU A 129 -9.33 3.02 -6.38
CA LEU A 129 -9.36 1.69 -5.78
C LEU A 129 -10.77 1.43 -5.24
N LEU A 130 -11.33 0.31 -5.66
CA LEU A 130 -12.61 -0.19 -5.17
C LEU A 130 -12.34 -1.19 -4.04
N PRO A 131 -13.05 -1.07 -2.91
CA PRO A 131 -12.86 -1.99 -1.80
C PRO A 131 -13.44 -3.37 -2.10
N MET A 132 -12.87 -4.39 -1.47
CA MET A 132 -13.50 -5.68 -1.30
C MET A 132 -14.75 -5.55 -0.43
N LEU A 133 -15.82 -6.27 -0.77
CA LEU A 133 -16.95 -6.42 0.14
C LEU A 133 -16.70 -7.62 1.05
N ARG A 134 -16.73 -7.39 2.37
CA ARG A 134 -16.61 -8.43 3.39
C ARG A 134 -17.87 -8.53 4.23
#